data_AF-A0A1V1FFP8-F1
#
_entry.id   AF-A0A1V1FFP8-F1
#
_cell.length_a   1.000
_cell.length_b   1.000
_cell.length_c   1.000
_cell.angle_alpha   90.00
_cell.angle_beta   90.00
_cell.angle_gamma   90.00
#
_symmetry.space_group_name_H-M   'P 1'
#
loop_
_entity.id
_entity.type
_entity.pdbx_description
1 polymer ?
#
loop_
_entity_poly.entity_id
_entity_poly.type
_entity_poly.pdbx_seq_one_letter_code
_entity_poly.pdbx_strand_id
1 'polypeptide(L)' 'VVKAYLPVNESFGFTADLRSNTGGQAFPQCVFDHWQIFPGDPCETGSKPFNVVMDTRKRKGLKDGLPDINSYL' A
#
# COMPACT_ATOMS: atom_id res chain seq x y z
N VAL A 1 13.16 -7.13 -22.29
CA VAL A 1 13.09 -6.81 -20.84
C VAL A 1 11.87 -5.93 -20.64
N VAL A 2 10.93 -6.35 -19.79
CA VAL A 2 9.74 -5.55 -19.45
C VAL A 2 10.04 -4.76 -18.19
N LYS A 3 9.67 -3.48 -18.15
CA LYS A 3 9.74 -2.63 -16.96
C LYS A 3 8.34 -2.15 -16.62
N ALA A 4 8.00 -2.17 -15.35
CA ALA A 4 6.71 -1.73 -14.83
C ALA A 4 6.88 -1.22 -13.41
N TYR A 5 5.94 -0.40 -12.95
CA TYR A 5 5.86 0.03 -11.56
C TYR A 5 4.97 -0.93 -10.77
N LEU A 6 5.47 -1.35 -9.60
CA LEU A 6 4.76 -2.23 -8.67
C LEU A 6 4.63 -1.49 -7.33
N PRO A 7 3.41 -1.21 -6.85
CA PRO A 7 3.21 -0.66 -5.52
C PRO A 7 3.86 -1.55 -4.46
N VAL A 8 4.61 -0.95 -3.53
CA VAL A 8 5.39 -1.72 -2.52
C VAL A 8 4.48 -2.63 -1.67
N ASN A 9 3.28 -2.18 -1.35
CA ASN A 9 2.29 -2.96 -0.58
C ASN A 9 1.79 -4.21 -1.33
N GLU A 10 1.88 -4.24 -2.66
CA GLU A 10 1.49 -5.38 -3.51
C GLU A 10 2.71 -6.24 -3.92
N SER A 11 3.91 -5.92 -3.43
CA SER A 11 5.15 -6.64 -3.82
C SER A 11 5.41 -7.91 -3.00
N PHE A 12 4.77 -8.05 -1.85
CA PHE A 12 4.91 -9.22 -0.99
C PHE A 12 4.24 -10.44 -1.66
N GLY A 13 5.02 -11.49 -1.94
CA GLY A 13 4.52 -12.69 -2.64
C GLY A 13 4.57 -12.61 -4.17
N PHE A 14 4.76 -11.41 -4.74
CA PHE A 14 4.73 -11.17 -6.18
C PHE A 14 5.64 -12.11 -6.99
N THR A 15 6.85 -12.39 -6.52
CA THR A 15 7.78 -13.28 -7.23
C THR A 15 7.24 -14.71 -7.37
N ALA A 16 6.59 -15.23 -6.34
CA ALA A 16 6.00 -16.57 -6.39
C ALA A 16 4.82 -16.60 -7.37
N ASP A 17 3.95 -15.59 -7.32
CA ASP A 17 2.80 -15.46 -8.19
C ASP A 17 3.19 -15.25 -9.65
N LEU A 18 4.20 -14.43 -9.92
CA LEU A 18 4.68 -14.21 -11.28
C LEU A 18 5.26 -15.50 -11.88
N ARG A 19 6.01 -16.27 -11.07
CA ARG A 19 6.56 -17.56 -11.53
C ARG A 19 5.46 -18.59 -11.80
N SER A 20 4.46 -18.70 -10.93
CA SER A 20 3.36 -19.65 -11.14
C SER A 20 2.53 -19.30 -12.39
N ASN A 21 2.28 -18.01 -12.64
CA ASN A 21 1.51 -17.54 -13.80
C ASN A 21 2.28 -17.53 -15.13
N THR A 22 3.60 -17.74 -15.10
CA THR A 22 4.45 -17.75 -16.32
C THR A 22 5.14 -19.08 -16.57
N GLY A 23 4.70 -20.16 -15.90
CA GLY A 23 5.34 -21.47 -16.01
C GLY A 23 6.81 -21.46 -15.58
N GLY A 24 7.18 -20.57 -14.67
CA GLY A 24 8.54 -20.41 -14.15
C GLY A 24 9.51 -19.67 -15.06
N GLN A 25 9.06 -19.09 -16.17
CA GLN A 25 9.92 -18.43 -17.16
C GLN A 25 10.27 -16.98 -16.79
N ALA A 26 9.44 -16.30 -15.99
CA ALA A 26 9.71 -14.94 -15.57
C ALA A 26 10.55 -14.88 -14.30
N PHE A 27 11.56 -14.01 -14.32
CA PHE A 27 12.44 -13.72 -13.19
C PHE A 27 12.39 -12.21 -12.90
N PRO A 28 11.60 -11.78 -11.90
CA PRO A 28 11.50 -10.37 -11.57
C PRO A 28 12.74 -9.90 -10.79
N GLN A 29 13.20 -8.68 -11.09
CA GLN A 29 14.13 -7.94 -10.26
C GLN A 29 13.43 -6.65 -9.82
N CYS A 30 13.15 -6.53 -8.53
CA CYS A 30 12.49 -5.36 -7.96
C CYS A 30 13.53 -4.46 -7.28
N VAL A 31 13.53 -3.17 -7.63
CA VAL A 31 14.32 -2.13 -6.98
C VAL A 31 13.39 -0.97 -6.62
N PHE A 32 13.75 -0.21 -5.59
CA PHE A 32 13.04 1.03 -5.27
C PHE A 32 13.24 2.05 -6.40
N ASP A 33 12.15 2.71 -6.81
CA ASP A 33 12.16 3.69 -7.90
C ASP A 33 11.79 5.09 -7.41
N HIS A 34 10.55 5.28 -6.92
CA HIS A 34 10.06 6.58 -6.45
C HIS A 34 8.92 6.46 -5.43
N TRP A 35 8.52 7.60 -4.86
CA TRP A 35 7.29 7.75 -4.08
C TRP A 35 6.14 8.19 -4.99
N GLN A 36 5.08 7.39 -5.05
CA GLN A 36 3.86 7.72 -5.77
C GLN A 36 2.73 8.02 -4.79
N ILE A 37 1.92 9.04 -5.09
CA ILE A 37 0.71 9.34 -4.31
C ILE A 37 -0.27 8.16 -4.44
N PHE A 38 -0.73 7.64 -3.31
CA PHE A 38 -1.73 6.59 -3.30
C PHE A 38 -3.11 7.21 -3.57
N PRO A 39 -3.82 6.81 -4.66
CA PRO A 39 -5.10 7.43 -5.00
C PRO A 39 -6.18 7.17 -3.94
N GLY A 40 -6.94 8.22 -3.63
CA GLY A 40 -8.03 8.21 -2.67
C GLY A 40 -7.82 9.20 -1.53
N ASP A 41 -8.89 9.54 -0.82
CA ASP A 41 -8.84 10.41 0.35
C ASP A 41 -8.64 9.58 1.64
N PRO A 42 -7.58 9.80 2.44
CA PRO A 42 -7.38 9.10 3.71
C PRO A 42 -8.44 9.41 4.77
N CYS A 43 -9.29 10.43 4.58
CA CYS A 43 -10.42 10.78 5.44
C CYS A 43 -11.75 10.17 4.97
N GLU A 44 -11.82 9.60 3.77
CA GLU A 44 -13.02 8.96 3.25
C GLU A 44 -13.09 7.51 3.72
N THR A 45 -14.07 7.21 4.58
CA THR A 45 -14.30 5.85 5.09
C THR A 45 -14.49 4.86 3.95
N GLY A 46 -13.69 3.79 3.93
CA GLY A 46 -13.73 2.75 2.90
C GLY A 46 -12.74 2.95 1.76
N SER A 47 -12.08 4.10 1.68
CA SER A 47 -10.96 4.28 0.74
C SER A 47 -9.76 3.40 1.14
N LYS A 48 -8.92 3.01 0.17
CA LYS A 48 -7.70 2.25 0.48
C LYS A 48 -6.74 3.04 1.39
N PRO A 49 -6.47 4.33 1.16
CA PRO A 49 -5.67 5.13 2.08
C PRO A 49 -6.24 5.19 3.50
N PHE A 50 -7.56 5.31 3.65
CA PHE A 50 -8.22 5.33 4.96
C PHE A 50 -7.91 4.07 5.77
N ASN A 51 -8.05 2.89 5.15
CA ASN A 51 -7.77 1.62 5.82
C ASN A 51 -6.32 1.54 6.31
N VAL A 52 -5.36 1.92 5.48
CA VAL A 52 -3.92 1.94 5.84
C VAL A 52 -3.65 2.89 7.02
N VAL A 53 -4.28 4.06 7.02
CA VAL A 53 -4.14 5.04 8.11
C VAL A 53 -4.76 4.49 9.40
N MET A 54 -5.97 3.94 9.36
CA MET A 54 -6.65 3.37 10.52
C MET A 54 -5.88 2.20 11.13
N ASP A 55 -5.44 1.24 10.31
CA ASP A 55 -4.64 0.09 10.76
C ASP A 55 -3.33 0.54 11.40
N THR A 56 -2.68 1.54 10.82
CA THR A 56 -1.44 2.10 11.35
C THR A 56 -1.68 2.80 12.69
N ARG A 57 -2.75 3.59 12.82
CA ARG A 57 -3.12 4.28 14.07
C ARG A 57 -3.39 3.28 15.19
N LYS A 58 -4.20 2.25 14.91
CA LYS A 58 -4.51 1.16 15.84
C LYS A 58 -3.24 0.45 16.32
N ARG A 59 -2.35 0.09 15.38
CA ARG A 59 -1.05 -0.55 15.70
C ARG A 59 -0.15 0.34 16.57
N LYS A 60 -0.27 1.66 16.44
CA LYS A 60 0.50 2.64 17.23
C LYS A 60 -0.19 3.02 18.55
N GLY A 61 -1.34 2.43 18.87
CA GLY A 61 -2.10 2.74 20.09
C GLY A 61 -2.67 4.15 20.11
N LEU A 62 -2.88 4.77 18.94
CA LEU A 62 -3.53 6.07 18.83
C LEU A 62 -5.05 5.91 18.95
N LYS A 63 -5.75 7.00 19.29
CA LYS A 63 -7.22 7.04 19.34
C LYS A 63 -7.81 6.53 18.01
N ASP A 64 -8.69 5.55 18.09
CA ASP A 64 -9.39 4.99 16.93
C ASP A 64 -10.22 6.06 16.21
N GLY A 65 -10.28 5.95 14.89
CA GLY A 65 -10.96 6.92 14.03
C GLY A 65 -10.09 8.11 13.63
N LEU A 66 -10.70 8.98 12.80
CA LEU A 66 -10.08 10.24 12.40
C LEU A 66 -10.03 11.21 13.59
N PRO A 67 -8.97 12.03 13.70
CA PRO A 67 -8.92 13.10 14.67
C PRO A 67 -10.10 14.07 14.50
N ASP A 68 -10.73 14.47 15.60
CA ASP A 68 -11.76 15.50 15.58
C ASP A 68 -11.09 16.86 15.36
N ILE A 69 -11.62 17.66 14.42
CA ILE A 69 -11.12 19.01 14.12
C ILE A 69 -11.16 19.91 15.36
N ASN A 70 -12.13 19.71 16.26
CA ASN A 70 -12.23 20.47 17.51
C ASN A 70 -11.04 20.23 18.47
N SER A 71 -10.26 19.17 18.27
CA SER A 71 -9.05 18.93 19.07
C SER A 71 -7.87 19.84 18.70
N TYR A 72 -8.01 20.65 17.63
CA TYR A 72 -6.96 21.51 17.08
C TYR A 72 -7.33 22.99 17.03
N LEU A 73 -8.51 23.35 17.53
CA LEU A 73 -9.04 24.72 17.64
C LEU A 73 -9.07 25.13 19.12
#